data_AF-A0A1Z8S9I1-F1
#
_entry.id   AF-A0A1Z8S9I1-F1
#
_cell.length_a   1.000
_cell.length_b   1.000
_cell.length_c   1.000
_cell.angle_alpha   90.00
_cell.angle_beta   90.00
_cell.angle_gamma   90.00
#
_symmetry.space_group_name_H-M   'P 1'
#
loop_
_entity.id
_entity.type
_entity.pdbx_description
1 polymer ?
#
loop_
_entity_poly.entity_id
_entity_poly.type
_entity_poly.pdbx_seq_one_letter_code
_entity_poly.pdbx_strand_id
1 'polypeptide(L)'
;MRILEVINEDLRDWFGKGKKGGAGGGGWDRYNTKGERIGKCGDKKPGEGKPKCLSKSRAQKLRAKGGKKAIAQAVNRKRRKDSNPNRKGKAKNVSNKYKK
;
A
#
# COMPACT_ATOMS: atom_id res chain seq x y z
N MET A 1 10.18 33.05 20.40
CA MET A 1 9.49 32.91 19.10
C MET A 1 9.50 31.45 18.68
N ARG A 2 8.37 30.73 18.82
CA ARG A 2 8.18 29.41 18.16
C ARG A 2 7.35 29.66 16.91
N ILE A 3 8.04 30.12 15.87
CA ILE A 3 7.46 30.25 14.54
C ILE A 3 7.29 28.82 14.05
N LEU A 4 6.02 28.40 14.02
CA LEU A 4 5.42 27.48 13.08
C LEU A 4 6.42 27.08 11.98
N GLU A 5 7.04 25.90 12.10
CA GLU A 5 7.52 25.21 10.91
C GLU A 5 6.32 25.16 9.98
N VAL A 6 6.32 26.00 8.94
CA VAL A 6 5.30 25.99 7.90
C VAL A 6 5.36 24.59 7.33
N ILE A 7 4.40 23.74 7.72
CA ILE A 7 4.28 22.38 7.22
C ILE A 7 3.96 22.52 5.73
N ASN A 8 5.01 22.58 4.91
CA ASN A 8 4.92 22.67 3.46
C ASN A 8 4.64 21.28 2.89
N GLU A 9 3.58 20.63 3.42
CA GLU A 9 3.05 19.37 2.92
C GLU A 9 1.79 19.66 2.12
N ASP A 10 1.93 19.65 0.79
CA ASP A 10 0.79 19.75 -0.12
C ASP A 10 0.20 18.36 -0.37
N LEU A 11 -1.13 18.23 -0.29
CA LEU A 11 -1.85 17.03 -0.72
C LEU A 11 -1.59 16.72 -2.20
N ARG A 12 -1.25 17.73 -3.02
CA ARG A 12 -0.82 17.55 -4.41
C ARG A 12 0.47 16.74 -4.52
N ASP A 13 1.39 16.84 -3.56
CA ASP A 13 2.58 15.98 -3.52
C ASP A 13 2.23 14.53 -3.19
N TRP A 14 1.14 14.34 -2.43
CA TRP A 14 0.63 13.04 -2.03
C TRP A 14 -0.20 12.36 -3.11
N PHE A 15 -0.93 13.10 -3.96
CA PHE A 15 -1.77 12.51 -5.01
C PHE A 15 -1.20 12.67 -6.43
N GLY A 16 -0.27 13.61 -6.65
CA GLY A 16 0.38 13.88 -7.93
C GLY A 16 1.64 13.04 -8.20
N LYS A 17 2.47 13.42 -9.17
CA LYS A 17 3.74 12.74 -9.52
C LYS A 17 4.90 13.09 -8.56
N GLY A 18 4.60 13.64 -7.38
CA GLY A 18 5.59 14.07 -6.39
C GLY A 18 6.47 12.94 -5.85
N LYS A 19 7.60 13.28 -5.22
CA LYS A 19 8.56 12.31 -4.65
C LYS A 19 7.99 11.46 -3.49
N LYS A 20 6.87 11.90 -2.89
CA LYS A 20 6.17 11.24 -1.78
C LYS A 20 5.10 10.26 -2.32
N GLY A 21 4.91 9.10 -1.68
CA GLY A 21 3.86 8.13 -2.06
C GLY A 21 4.36 6.81 -2.67
N GLY A 22 3.78 6.38 -3.80
CA GLY A 22 4.05 5.11 -4.48
C GLY A 22 5.32 5.14 -5.34
N ALA A 23 5.68 4.00 -5.92
CA ALA A 23 6.89 3.81 -6.72
C ALA A 23 6.95 4.69 -7.99
N GLY A 24 5.80 5.12 -8.50
CA GLY A 24 5.69 6.08 -9.62
C GLY A 24 5.36 7.52 -9.23
N GLY A 25 5.57 7.90 -7.96
CA GLY A 25 5.20 9.22 -7.41
C GLY A 25 3.72 9.30 -7.01
N GLY A 26 3.41 9.86 -5.84
CA GLY A 26 2.07 9.95 -5.28
C GLY A 26 1.42 8.62 -4.87
N GLY A 27 0.62 8.65 -3.81
CA GLY A 27 -0.36 7.63 -3.45
C GLY A 27 0.22 6.29 -3.02
N TRP A 28 -0.51 5.23 -3.33
CA TRP A 28 -0.20 3.85 -2.98
C TRP A 28 -0.14 3.00 -4.24
N ASP A 29 0.70 1.97 -4.26
CA ASP A 29 0.69 0.98 -5.35
C ASP A 29 -0.02 -0.29 -4.91
N ARG A 30 -0.69 -0.95 -5.85
CA ARG A 30 -1.30 -2.27 -5.65
C ARG A 30 -0.30 -3.39 -5.92
N TYR A 31 -0.36 -4.41 -5.06
CA TYR A 31 0.47 -5.61 -5.13
C TYR A 31 -0.36 -6.89 -5.18
N ASN A 32 0.04 -7.84 -6.03
CA ASN A 32 -0.60 -9.14 -6.20
C ASN A 32 -0.12 -10.20 -5.18
N THR A 33 -0.70 -11.39 -5.23
CA THR A 33 -0.32 -12.54 -4.39
C THR A 33 1.07 -13.10 -4.69
N LYS A 34 1.72 -12.67 -5.76
CA LYS A 34 3.13 -12.96 -6.09
C LYS A 34 4.09 -11.89 -5.53
N GLY A 35 3.57 -10.82 -4.92
CA GLY A 35 4.36 -9.72 -4.38
C GLY A 35 4.82 -8.71 -5.42
N GLU A 36 4.22 -8.73 -6.61
CA GLU A 36 4.56 -7.85 -7.73
C GLU A 36 3.67 -6.61 -7.71
N ARG A 37 4.25 -5.48 -8.10
CA ARG A 37 3.52 -4.23 -8.29
C ARG A 37 2.74 -4.34 -9.59
N ILE A 38 1.42 -4.15 -9.51
CA ILE A 38 0.51 -4.34 -10.64
C ILE A 38 -0.15 -3.03 -11.09
N GLY A 39 0.09 -1.91 -10.40
CA GLY A 39 -0.42 -0.58 -10.77
C GLY A 39 -0.58 0.35 -9.56
N LYS A 40 -1.31 1.45 -9.74
CA LYS A 40 -1.71 2.36 -8.65
C LYS A 40 -2.94 1.85 -7.92
N CYS A 41 -3.04 2.19 -6.63
CA CYS A 41 -4.21 1.90 -5.82
C CYS A 41 -5.35 2.81 -6.25
N GLY A 42 -6.48 2.23 -6.67
CA GLY A 42 -7.61 2.96 -7.28
C GLY A 42 -7.97 2.34 -8.63
N ASP A 43 -6.96 2.01 -9.43
CA ASP A 43 -7.13 1.49 -10.80
C ASP A 43 -7.29 -0.04 -10.83
N LYS A 44 -8.15 -0.58 -9.97
CA LYS A 44 -8.40 -2.01 -9.90
C LYS A 44 -9.21 -2.45 -11.13
N LYS A 45 -8.72 -3.46 -11.86
CA LYS A 45 -9.47 -4.01 -13.01
C LYS A 45 -10.58 -4.99 -12.55
N PRO A 46 -11.69 -5.12 -13.30
CA PRO A 46 -12.61 -6.23 -13.15
C PRO A 46 -11.86 -7.58 -13.23
N GLY A 47 -12.24 -8.55 -12.39
CA GLY A 47 -11.54 -9.84 -12.29
C GLY A 47 -10.24 -9.84 -11.49
N GLU A 48 -9.68 -8.67 -11.14
CA GLU A 48 -8.50 -8.62 -10.28
C GLU A 48 -8.85 -9.01 -8.83
N GLY A 49 -8.19 -10.03 -8.30
CA GLY A 49 -8.36 -10.42 -6.89
C GLY A 49 -7.87 -9.32 -5.94
N LYS A 50 -8.45 -9.22 -4.74
CA LYS A 50 -8.21 -8.10 -3.80
C LYS A 50 -6.70 -7.84 -3.54
N PRO A 51 -6.15 -6.69 -3.97
CA PRO A 51 -4.74 -6.38 -3.79
C PRO A 51 -4.46 -5.77 -2.42
N LYS A 52 -3.18 -5.74 -2.04
CA LYS A 52 -2.70 -4.90 -0.94
C LYS A 52 -2.16 -3.60 -1.54
N CYS A 53 -2.70 -2.47 -1.10
CA CYS A 53 -2.13 -1.16 -1.42
C CYS A 53 -1.03 -0.83 -0.41
N LEU A 54 0.16 -0.49 -0.91
CA LEU A 54 1.34 -0.17 -0.10
C LEU A 54 2.02 1.09 -0.65
N SER A 55 2.50 1.95 0.24
CA SER A 55 3.36 3.08 -0.12
C SER A 55 4.75 2.56 -0.55
N LYS A 56 5.53 3.40 -1.24
CA LYS A 56 6.90 3.05 -1.66
C LYS A 56 7.76 2.63 -0.47
N SER A 57 7.75 3.43 0.60
CA SER A 57 8.52 3.17 1.81
C SER A 57 8.06 1.88 2.50
N ARG A 58 6.76 1.59 2.54
CA ARG A 58 6.26 0.35 3.16
C ARG A 58 6.59 -0.87 2.32
N ALA A 59 6.49 -0.78 1.00
CA ALA A 59 6.87 -1.87 0.11
C ALA A 59 8.38 -2.15 0.17
N GLN A 60 9.23 -1.11 0.26
CA GLN A 60 10.67 -1.25 0.46
C GLN A 60 10.99 -1.95 1.80
N LYS A 61 10.36 -1.51 2.91
CA LYS A 61 10.52 -2.17 4.23
C LYS A 61 10.11 -3.65 4.21
N LEU A 62 9.10 -4.03 3.43
CA LEU A 62 8.72 -5.44 3.28
C LEU A 62 9.72 -6.21 2.41
N ARG A 63 10.17 -5.63 1.30
CA ARG A 63 11.21 -6.23 0.45
C ARG A 63 12.51 -6.46 1.22
N ALA A 64 12.92 -5.52 2.07
CA ALA A 64 14.09 -5.69 2.92
C ALA A 64 13.95 -6.86 3.92
N LYS A 65 12.72 -7.22 4.32
CA LYS A 65 12.47 -8.31 5.29
C LYS A 65 12.39 -9.70 4.65
N GLY A 66 11.90 -9.80 3.42
CA GLY A 66 11.65 -11.09 2.77
C GLY A 66 11.30 -11.00 1.29
N GLY A 67 11.80 -9.97 0.61
CA GLY A 67 11.63 -9.76 -0.83
C GLY A 67 10.16 -9.71 -1.27
N LYS A 68 9.89 -10.27 -2.46
CA LYS A 68 8.54 -10.41 -2.99
C LYS A 68 7.66 -11.30 -2.10
N LYS A 69 8.23 -12.34 -1.47
CA LYS A 69 7.50 -13.27 -0.58
C LYS A 69 6.86 -12.55 0.62
N ALA A 70 7.53 -11.56 1.21
CA ALA A 70 6.97 -10.78 2.31
C ALA A 70 5.74 -9.95 1.88
N ILE A 71 5.77 -9.37 0.68
CA ILE A 71 4.62 -8.65 0.12
C ILE A 71 3.49 -9.63 -0.21
N ALA A 72 3.81 -10.74 -0.89
CA ALA A 72 2.85 -11.80 -1.20
C ALA A 72 2.12 -12.30 0.06
N GLN A 73 2.86 -12.58 1.14
CA GLN A 73 2.29 -13.00 2.42
C GLN A 73 1.34 -11.94 3.00
N ALA A 74 1.68 -10.66 2.90
CA ALA A 74 0.81 -9.57 3.34
C ALA A 74 -0.48 -9.46 2.51
N VAL A 75 -0.40 -9.68 1.19
CA VAL A 75 -1.55 -9.71 0.28
C VAL A 75 -2.45 -10.90 0.59
N ASN A 76 -1.89 -12.11 0.71
CA ASN A 76 -2.63 -13.32 1.06
C ASN A 76 -3.32 -13.19 2.42
N ARG A 77 -2.64 -12.58 3.40
CA ARG A 77 -3.25 -12.30 4.71
C ARG A 77 -4.42 -11.34 4.62
N LYS A 78 -4.33 -10.30 3.78
CA LYS A 78 -5.46 -9.39 3.52
C LYS A 78 -6.62 -10.12 2.88
N ARG A 79 -6.38 -10.97 1.88
CA ARG A 79 -7.44 -11.77 1.25
C ARG A 79 -8.13 -12.70 2.26
N ARG A 80 -7.39 -13.35 3.16
CA ARG A 80 -7.97 -14.23 4.18
C ARG A 80 -8.77 -13.49 5.26
N LYS A 81 -8.27 -12.33 5.73
CA LYS A 81 -8.88 -11.61 6.87
C LYS A 81 -9.91 -10.55 6.45
N ASP A 82 -9.81 -10.04 5.22
CA ASP A 82 -10.63 -8.97 4.66
C ASP A 82 -10.90 -9.24 3.16
N SER A 83 -11.50 -10.40 2.87
CA SER A 83 -11.87 -10.83 1.52
C SER A 83 -12.96 -9.96 0.90
N ASN A 84 -14.00 -9.63 1.66
CA ASN A 84 -15.17 -8.90 1.17
C ASN A 84 -14.77 -7.48 0.69
N PRO A 85 -14.93 -7.16 -0.61
CA PRO A 85 -14.63 -5.83 -1.14
C PRO A 85 -15.66 -4.78 -0.70
N ASN A 86 -16.92 -5.16 -0.52
CA ASN A 86 -18.06 -4.27 -0.23
C ASN A 86 -18.40 -4.26 1.27
N ARG A 87 -17.41 -4.55 2.12
CA ARG A 87 -17.60 -4.64 3.56
C ARG A 87 -17.88 -3.26 4.15
N LYS A 88 -18.97 -3.14 4.92
CA LYS A 88 -19.30 -1.95 5.71
C LYS A 88 -18.81 -2.10 7.16
N GLY A 89 -18.79 -1.01 7.92
CA GLY A 89 -18.40 -0.97 9.34
C GLY A 89 -16.89 -0.77 9.60
N LYS A 90 -16.46 -0.97 10.86
CA LYS A 90 -15.11 -0.65 11.36
C LYS A 90 -13.97 -1.22 10.50
N ALA A 91 -12.85 -0.52 10.41
CA ALA A 91 -11.69 -0.96 9.62
C ALA A 91 -11.07 -2.27 10.17
N LYS A 92 -10.80 -3.24 9.29
CA LYS A 92 -10.04 -4.44 9.62
C LYS A 92 -8.55 -4.20 9.41
N ASN A 93 -7.83 -3.93 10.50
CA ASN A 93 -6.38 -3.69 10.47
C ASN A 93 -5.58 -5.00 10.31
N VAL A 94 -5.35 -5.40 9.05
CA VAL A 94 -4.58 -6.60 8.74
C VAL A 94 -3.08 -6.34 8.83
N SER A 95 -2.42 -7.04 9.77
CA SER A 95 -0.96 -6.95 10.00
C SER A 95 -0.11 -7.22 8.75
N ASN A 96 0.95 -6.43 8.62
CA ASN A 96 1.99 -6.57 7.59
C ASN A 96 3.26 -7.26 8.12
N LYS A 97 3.22 -7.90 9.31
CA LYS A 97 4.38 -8.63 9.86
C LYS A 97 4.73 -9.79 8.90
N TYR A 98 5.97 -9.82 8.45
CA TYR A 98 6.50 -10.95 7.70
C TYR A 98 6.84 -12.06 8.69
N LYS A 99 6.34 -13.27 8.44
CA LYS A 99 6.78 -14.50 9.09
C LYS A 99 7.73 -15.18 8.11
N LYS A 100 9.00 -15.32 8.52
CA LYS A 100 10.06 -15.89 7.70
C LYS A 100 9.75 -17.35 7.37
#